data_AF-A0A357B2W0-F1
#
_entry.id   AF-A0A357B2W0-F1
#
_cell.length_a   1.000
_cell.length_b   1.000
_cell.length_c   1.000
_cell.angle_alpha   90.00
_cell.angle_beta   90.00
_cell.angle_gamma   90.00
#
_symmetry.space_group_name_H-M   'P 1'
#
loop_
_entity.id
_entity.type
_entity.pdbx_description
1 polymer ?
#
loop_
_entity_poly.entity_id
_entity_poly.type
_entity_poly.pdbx_seq_one_letter_code
_entity_poly.pdbx_strand_id
1 'polypeptide(L)'
;LAFGEVGVKQRIRNVLNYKKPAFWIVIAALASCVVVAVCFLTNPKDDELYAPEPFGHSYSVETVVYADAIYSFTYTSDTAPQYCLTADYVLMEKEAGESDWVLLGNLEEEHLSPLVFDSYFREPAGGAGWLGAPYGPEKLRLDNQSAWSLIVNNTLYYVLMQNNGDVYLAYGYHDADVKYSDVQGSIRWLFKLSVADEEVLSENRVFAEATAYISKSCIYMNLLSSALPDGDSGCRYLIGEDSFTIMNKQTGDVIAVSSPVSWDWQEVSKEEWSALFALEIGVPDIDIYKNPQGMKLSSRYYLFNMDGELWFGDFRSDKVGMWSIYSLVPESSAGATWEYTPALSSRVPAFPFRFNLEYTRIEAECTGGHLIGFDDHDGRGYPQGKTLTVPAGSVLYWSPTAADTDPAIAMASRISFTVYNGDEAVCAGAVSISKTSGTGSAAAIYNAVLVKGDGLVLIQAPDADGALIQALGTYSDSAQPETSSSPAPSEYVESTLENFHIALATDELLNKYNSFHEYNNDEDGTRFIIWTDTEIAKYSCELNISMGIFNSPTVTNGSII
;
A
#
# COMPACT_ATOMS: atom_id res chain seq x y z
N LEU A 1 -66.43 -11.36 62.10
CA LEU A 1 -65.75 -10.45 61.13
C LEU A 1 -64.46 -10.01 61.80
N ALA A 2 -63.25 -10.13 61.26
CA ALA A 2 -62.82 -10.37 59.89
C ALA A 2 -61.49 -11.16 59.91
N PHE A 3 -61.40 -12.22 59.11
CA PHE A 3 -60.11 -12.74 58.64
C PHE A 3 -59.75 -11.93 57.38
N GLY A 4 -58.93 -10.90 57.58
CA GLY A 4 -58.39 -10.05 56.51
C GLY A 4 -57.11 -10.66 55.95
N GLU A 5 -57.26 -11.47 54.93
CA GLU A 5 -56.24 -12.06 54.08
C GLU A 5 -55.49 -10.99 53.28
N VAL A 6 -54.45 -10.38 53.85
CA VAL A 6 -53.54 -9.50 53.09
C VAL A 6 -52.15 -9.56 53.72
N GLY A 7 -51.27 -10.41 53.16
CA GLY A 7 -49.89 -10.44 53.61
C GLY A 7 -48.96 -11.42 52.91
N VAL A 8 -49.49 -12.48 52.29
CA VAL A 8 -48.63 -13.50 51.64
C VAL A 8 -48.42 -13.18 50.15
N LYS A 9 -49.48 -12.81 49.41
CA LYS A 9 -49.37 -12.46 47.98
C LYS A 9 -48.51 -11.21 47.72
N GLN A 10 -48.56 -10.20 48.59
CA GLN A 10 -47.75 -8.98 48.45
C GLN A 10 -46.26 -9.24 48.66
N ARG A 11 -45.92 -10.16 49.59
CA ARG A 11 -44.53 -10.54 49.90
C ARG A 11 -43.91 -11.40 48.80
N ILE A 12 -44.67 -12.33 48.21
CA ILE A 12 -44.21 -13.14 47.07
C ILE A 12 -43.94 -12.27 45.83
N ARG A 13 -44.76 -11.24 45.59
CA ARG A 13 -44.59 -10.34 44.45
C ARG A 13 -43.36 -9.43 44.56
N ASN A 14 -42.95 -9.07 45.76
CA ASN A 14 -41.72 -8.27 46.00
C ASN A 14 -40.44 -9.11 46.00
N VAL A 15 -40.51 -10.42 46.27
CA VAL A 15 -39.36 -11.34 46.14
C VAL A 15 -39.10 -11.67 44.67
N LEU A 16 -40.13 -11.74 43.83
CA LEU A 16 -39.98 -11.96 42.38
C LEU A 16 -39.45 -10.75 41.60
N ASN A 17 -39.44 -9.56 42.21
CA ASN A 17 -38.82 -8.35 41.63
C ASN A 17 -37.41 -8.08 42.18
N TYR A 18 -36.79 -9.05 42.87
CA TYR A 18 -35.37 -8.96 43.22
C TYR A 18 -34.52 -9.20 41.96
N LYS A 19 -34.42 -8.18 41.10
CA LYS A 19 -33.45 -8.13 40.00
C LYS A 19 -32.07 -8.25 40.64
N LYS A 20 -31.48 -9.45 40.60
CA LYS A 20 -30.09 -9.66 41.04
C LYS A 20 -29.19 -8.77 40.16
N PRO A 21 -28.61 -7.67 40.68
CA PRO A 21 -27.80 -6.77 39.86
C PRO A 21 -26.60 -7.51 39.26
N ALA A 22 -26.06 -8.49 39.99
CA ALA A 22 -24.99 -9.36 39.53
C ALA A 22 -25.32 -10.12 38.22
N PHE A 23 -26.57 -10.55 38.02
CA PHE A 23 -26.93 -11.29 36.80
C PHE A 23 -26.92 -10.39 35.56
N TRP A 24 -27.42 -9.15 35.70
CA TRP A 24 -27.40 -8.17 34.61
C TRP A 24 -26.00 -7.66 34.32
N ILE A 25 -25.16 -7.52 35.35
CA ILE A 25 -23.74 -7.15 35.19
C ILE A 25 -22.98 -8.25 34.44
N VAL A 26 -23.24 -9.52 34.74
CA VAL A 26 -22.60 -10.65 34.03
C VAL A 26 -23.02 -10.68 32.56
N ILE A 27 -24.30 -10.46 32.25
CA ILE A 27 -24.77 -10.38 30.86
C ILE A 27 -24.13 -9.19 30.12
N ALA A 28 -24.04 -8.03 30.76
CA ALA A 28 -23.41 -6.85 30.18
C ALA A 28 -21.91 -7.05 29.94
N ALA A 29 -21.21 -7.68 30.88
CA ALA A 29 -19.78 -8.01 30.74
C ALA A 29 -19.54 -9.04 29.64
N LEU A 30 -20.39 -10.08 29.55
CA LEU A 30 -20.30 -11.07 28.49
C LEU A 30 -20.57 -10.44 27.11
N ALA A 31 -21.58 -9.57 27.01
CA ALA A 31 -21.86 -8.82 25.79
C ALA A 31 -20.69 -7.90 25.42
N SER A 32 -20.05 -7.21 26.38
CA SER A 32 -18.86 -6.41 26.08
C SER A 32 -17.67 -7.25 25.63
N CYS A 33 -17.45 -8.44 26.23
CA CYS A 33 -16.41 -9.36 25.79
C CYS A 33 -16.66 -9.87 24.37
N VAL A 34 -17.92 -10.15 24.01
CA VAL A 34 -18.28 -10.54 22.63
C VAL A 34 -18.03 -9.39 21.66
N VAL A 35 -18.40 -8.15 22.02
CA VAL A 35 -18.12 -6.97 21.19
C VAL A 35 -16.62 -6.78 20.99
N VAL A 36 -15.83 -6.85 22.07
CA VAL A 36 -14.36 -6.73 22.02
C VAL A 36 -13.74 -7.88 21.22
N ALA A 37 -14.22 -9.11 21.39
CA ALA A 37 -13.76 -10.26 20.61
C ALA A 37 -14.08 -10.09 19.12
N VAL A 38 -15.26 -9.55 18.76
CA VAL A 38 -15.59 -9.23 17.36
C VAL A 38 -14.67 -8.13 16.83
N CYS A 39 -14.34 -7.11 17.62
CA CYS A 39 -13.37 -6.07 17.25
C CYS A 39 -11.94 -6.60 17.07
N PHE A 40 -11.55 -7.68 17.76
CA PHE A 40 -10.22 -8.30 17.63
C PHE A 40 -10.20 -9.46 16.61
N LEU A 41 -11.34 -10.08 16.30
CA LEU A 41 -11.47 -11.17 15.32
C LEU A 41 -11.73 -10.66 13.90
N THR A 42 -12.02 -9.37 13.72
CA THR A 42 -11.83 -8.72 12.43
C THR A 42 -10.35 -8.71 12.11
N ASN A 43 -9.91 -9.74 11.38
CA ASN A 43 -8.63 -9.76 10.70
C ASN A 43 -8.58 -8.52 9.81
N PRO A 44 -7.63 -7.59 9.99
CA PRO A 44 -7.43 -6.54 9.00
C PRO A 44 -7.09 -7.26 7.70
N LYS A 45 -7.93 -7.10 6.68
CA LYS A 45 -7.40 -7.22 5.33
C LYS A 45 -6.42 -6.06 5.18
N ASP A 46 -5.29 -6.28 4.55
CA ASP A 46 -4.32 -5.25 4.18
C ASP A 46 -4.93 -4.30 3.11
N ASP A 47 -6.09 -3.71 3.41
CA ASP A 47 -6.91 -2.86 2.53
C ASP A 47 -6.42 -1.40 2.50
N GLU A 48 -5.33 -1.08 3.21
CA GLU A 48 -4.96 0.32 3.42
C GLU A 48 -4.16 0.94 2.26
N LEU A 49 -3.55 0.13 1.38
CA LEU A 49 -2.78 0.63 0.22
C LEU A 49 -3.26 0.13 -1.15
N TYR A 50 -4.09 -0.91 -1.20
CA TYR A 50 -4.62 -1.42 -2.46
C TYR A 50 -5.93 -0.72 -2.82
N ALA A 51 -6.07 -0.38 -4.10
CA ALA A 51 -7.36 0.02 -4.63
C ALA A 51 -8.38 -1.10 -4.42
N PRO A 52 -9.66 -0.79 -4.14
CA PRO A 52 -10.66 -1.84 -4.05
C PRO A 52 -10.74 -2.55 -5.39
N GLU A 53 -10.71 -3.89 -5.40
CA GLU A 53 -10.95 -4.66 -6.61
C GLU A 53 -12.22 -4.16 -7.32
N PRO A 54 -12.26 -4.08 -8.66
CA PRO A 54 -11.23 -4.50 -9.63
C PRO A 54 -10.21 -3.38 -9.97
N PHE A 55 -10.09 -2.35 -9.14
CA PHE A 55 -9.23 -1.21 -9.42
C PHE A 55 -7.79 -1.46 -8.95
N GLY A 56 -6.83 -0.72 -9.52
CA GLY A 56 -5.40 -0.85 -9.27
C GLY A 56 -4.65 -1.76 -10.26
N HIS A 57 -5.32 -2.25 -11.30
CA HIS A 57 -4.76 -3.28 -12.19
C HIS A 57 -4.83 -2.88 -13.67
N SER A 58 -3.94 -3.47 -14.45
CA SER A 58 -4.07 -3.54 -15.91
C SER A 58 -4.60 -4.91 -16.31
N TYR A 59 -5.46 -4.91 -17.32
CA TYR A 59 -6.22 -6.07 -17.76
C TYR A 59 -5.99 -6.32 -19.25
N SER A 60 -5.83 -7.59 -19.58
CA SER A 60 -5.99 -8.10 -20.94
C SER A 60 -7.37 -8.77 -21.06
N VAL A 61 -7.87 -8.84 -22.30
CA VAL A 61 -9.08 -9.61 -22.58
C VAL A 61 -8.74 -11.10 -22.59
N GLU A 62 -9.17 -11.81 -21.54
CA GLU A 62 -9.06 -13.27 -21.45
C GLU A 62 -9.97 -13.93 -22.49
N THR A 63 -11.22 -13.46 -22.60
CA THR A 63 -12.22 -14.05 -23.48
C THR A 63 -13.25 -13.03 -23.91
N VAL A 64 -13.66 -13.09 -25.18
CA VAL A 64 -14.82 -12.34 -25.70
C VAL A 64 -16.09 -13.13 -25.41
N VAL A 65 -16.93 -12.60 -24.53
CA VAL A 65 -18.11 -13.28 -23.99
C VAL A 65 -19.35 -12.98 -24.84
N TYR A 66 -19.48 -11.72 -25.27
CA TYR A 66 -20.54 -11.28 -26.16
C TYR A 66 -20.04 -10.34 -27.24
N ALA A 67 -20.62 -10.51 -28.42
CA ALA A 67 -20.39 -9.75 -29.63
C ALA A 67 -21.76 -9.51 -30.30
N ASP A 68 -22.19 -8.26 -30.47
CA ASP A 68 -23.46 -8.00 -31.16
C ASP A 68 -23.38 -8.50 -32.61
N ALA A 69 -24.23 -9.47 -32.95
CA ALA A 69 -24.20 -10.21 -34.20
C ALA A 69 -24.56 -9.36 -35.43
N ILE A 70 -25.03 -8.11 -35.25
CA ILE A 70 -25.24 -7.18 -36.36
C ILE A 70 -23.92 -6.71 -36.99
N TYR A 71 -22.80 -6.83 -36.27
CA TYR A 71 -21.49 -6.43 -36.76
C TYR A 71 -20.73 -7.63 -37.32
N SER A 72 -20.01 -7.41 -38.42
CA SER A 72 -19.23 -8.44 -39.12
C SER A 72 -17.80 -8.59 -38.60
N PHE A 73 -17.42 -7.80 -37.60
CA PHE A 73 -16.10 -7.80 -36.98
C PHE A 73 -16.19 -8.41 -35.57
N THR A 74 -15.22 -9.26 -35.22
CA THR A 74 -15.05 -9.75 -33.85
C THR A 74 -13.62 -9.61 -33.37
N TYR A 75 -13.48 -9.23 -32.10
CA TYR A 75 -12.21 -9.33 -31.40
C TYR A 75 -11.86 -10.79 -31.10
N THR A 76 -10.56 -11.00 -30.91
CA THR A 76 -9.98 -12.16 -30.24
C THR A 76 -9.26 -11.65 -28.99
N SER A 77 -8.84 -12.53 -28.07
CA SER A 77 -8.01 -12.12 -26.91
C SER A 77 -6.79 -11.30 -27.34
N ASP A 78 -6.19 -11.64 -28.48
CA ASP A 78 -4.92 -11.06 -28.95
C ASP A 78 -5.09 -9.72 -29.69
N THR A 79 -6.29 -9.47 -30.22
CA THR A 79 -6.60 -8.27 -31.00
C THR A 79 -7.49 -7.28 -30.25
N ALA A 80 -7.98 -7.66 -29.07
CA ALA A 80 -8.78 -6.80 -28.23
C ALA A 80 -7.92 -5.73 -27.54
N PRO A 81 -8.50 -4.58 -27.18
CA PRO A 81 -7.80 -3.58 -26.39
C PRO A 81 -7.41 -4.11 -25.01
N GLN A 82 -6.37 -3.53 -24.44
CA GLN A 82 -6.06 -3.65 -23.03
C GLN A 82 -6.74 -2.52 -22.27
N TYR A 83 -7.07 -2.79 -21.00
CA TYR A 83 -7.77 -1.84 -20.14
C TYR A 83 -6.98 -1.63 -18.85
N CYS A 84 -6.91 -0.42 -18.35
CA CYS A 84 -6.39 -0.15 -17.02
C CYS A 84 -7.50 0.47 -16.17
N LEU A 85 -7.76 -0.16 -15.03
CA LEU A 85 -8.66 0.34 -14.01
C LEU A 85 -7.78 0.89 -12.90
N THR A 86 -7.56 2.19 -12.90
CA THR A 86 -6.66 2.81 -11.93
C THR A 86 -7.28 2.82 -10.54
N ALA A 87 -6.44 3.00 -9.51
CA ALA A 87 -6.87 3.06 -8.11
C ALA A 87 -7.88 4.17 -7.77
N ASP A 88 -8.03 5.15 -8.66
CA ASP A 88 -8.91 6.30 -8.55
C ASP A 88 -10.12 6.24 -9.49
N TYR A 89 -10.51 5.03 -9.91
CA TYR A 89 -11.70 4.76 -10.71
C TYR A 89 -11.62 5.34 -12.14
N VAL A 90 -10.42 5.51 -12.68
CA VAL A 90 -10.25 5.95 -14.06
C VAL A 90 -10.14 4.73 -14.97
N LEU A 91 -10.88 4.77 -16.08
CA LEU A 91 -10.74 3.82 -17.17
C LEU A 91 -9.77 4.38 -18.20
N MET A 92 -8.73 3.61 -18.50
CA MET A 92 -7.85 3.83 -19.65
C MET A 92 -7.92 2.64 -20.60
N GLU A 93 -7.73 2.92 -21.88
CA GLU A 93 -7.73 1.92 -22.95
C GLU A 93 -6.44 2.03 -23.76
N LYS A 94 -5.91 0.89 -24.18
CA LYS A 94 -4.77 0.81 -25.10
C LYS A 94 -5.10 -0.19 -26.19
N GLU A 95 -5.19 0.31 -27.42
CA GLU A 95 -5.48 -0.51 -28.60
C GLU A 95 -4.36 -1.53 -28.86
N ALA A 96 -4.74 -2.67 -29.44
CA ALA A 96 -3.78 -3.72 -29.76
C ALA A 96 -2.71 -3.21 -30.76
N GLY A 97 -1.44 -3.23 -30.33
CA GLY A 97 -0.30 -2.78 -31.13
C GLY A 97 0.09 -1.31 -30.93
N GLU A 98 -0.64 -0.56 -30.13
CA GLU A 98 -0.26 0.80 -29.71
C GLU A 98 0.52 0.78 -28.38
N SER A 99 1.42 1.75 -28.19
CA SER A 99 2.20 1.89 -26.94
C SER A 99 1.48 2.69 -25.86
N ASP A 100 0.63 3.62 -26.27
CA ASP A 100 0.15 4.69 -25.41
C ASP A 100 -1.24 4.40 -24.87
N TRP A 101 -1.40 4.55 -23.56
CA TRP A 101 -2.70 4.50 -22.89
C TRP A 101 -3.50 5.77 -23.16
N VAL A 102 -4.77 5.60 -23.51
CA VAL A 102 -5.73 6.69 -23.70
C VAL A 102 -6.65 6.77 -22.50
N LEU A 103 -6.72 7.95 -21.89
CA LEU A 103 -7.65 8.27 -20.81
C LEU A 103 -9.09 8.35 -21.36
N LEU A 104 -9.99 7.48 -20.88
CA LEU A 104 -11.41 7.52 -21.26
C LEU A 104 -12.24 8.36 -20.29
N GLY A 105 -12.03 8.22 -18.98
CA GLY A 105 -12.75 9.01 -17.97
C GLY A 105 -12.92 8.30 -16.63
N ASN A 106 -13.68 8.93 -15.74
CA ASN A 106 -13.97 8.39 -14.41
C ASN A 106 -15.19 7.48 -14.45
N LEU A 107 -15.06 6.30 -13.86
CA LEU A 107 -16.12 5.32 -13.66
C LEU A 107 -16.94 5.69 -12.42
N GLU A 108 -18.26 5.72 -12.56
CA GLU A 108 -19.19 5.96 -11.45
C GLU A 108 -19.86 4.66 -11.04
N GLU A 109 -19.99 4.40 -9.74
CA GLU A 109 -20.65 3.19 -9.24
C GLU A 109 -22.15 3.22 -9.60
N GLU A 110 -22.65 2.13 -10.20
CA GLU A 110 -24.02 2.04 -10.69
C GLU A 110 -24.68 0.72 -10.24
N HIS A 111 -25.98 0.79 -9.91
CA HIS A 111 -26.78 -0.40 -9.69
C HIS A 111 -27.43 -0.89 -10.99
N LEU A 112 -27.11 -2.11 -11.40
CA LEU A 112 -27.65 -2.71 -12.63
C LEU A 112 -29.17 -2.98 -12.54
N SER A 113 -29.95 -2.25 -13.35
CA SER A 113 -31.39 -2.47 -13.47
C SER A 113 -31.72 -3.54 -14.52
N PRO A 114 -32.60 -4.51 -14.24
CA PRO A 114 -33.05 -5.48 -15.24
C PRO A 114 -33.76 -4.85 -16.45
N LEU A 115 -34.37 -3.69 -16.28
CA LEU A 115 -35.06 -3.00 -17.38
C LEU A 115 -34.10 -2.25 -18.31
N VAL A 116 -32.90 -1.92 -17.82
CA VAL A 116 -31.93 -1.08 -18.53
C VAL A 116 -30.75 -1.94 -19.00
N PHE A 117 -30.05 -2.59 -18.07
CA PHE A 117 -28.87 -3.38 -18.39
C PHE A 117 -29.19 -4.56 -19.32
N ASP A 118 -30.19 -5.36 -18.97
CA ASP A 118 -30.55 -6.55 -19.76
C ASP A 118 -31.06 -6.15 -21.16
N SER A 119 -31.66 -4.96 -21.30
CA SER A 119 -32.22 -4.48 -22.58
C SER A 119 -31.17 -3.92 -23.54
N TYR A 120 -29.94 -3.65 -23.07
CA TYR A 120 -28.84 -3.25 -23.94
C TYR A 120 -28.27 -4.39 -24.78
N PHE A 121 -28.52 -5.64 -24.39
CA PHE A 121 -28.12 -6.81 -25.18
C PHE A 121 -29.23 -7.18 -26.15
N ARG A 122 -28.88 -7.33 -27.42
CA ARG A 122 -29.86 -7.57 -28.50
C ARG A 122 -30.37 -9.01 -28.46
N GLU A 123 -29.47 -9.97 -28.29
CA GLU A 123 -29.80 -11.40 -28.26
C GLU A 123 -29.99 -11.91 -26.82
N PRO A 124 -30.99 -12.80 -26.59
CA PRO A 124 -31.15 -13.49 -25.32
C PRO A 124 -30.00 -14.49 -25.07
N ALA A 125 -29.91 -15.00 -23.84
CA ALA A 125 -28.96 -16.04 -23.42
C ALA A 125 -28.84 -17.19 -24.44
N GLY A 126 -27.60 -17.52 -24.83
CA GLY A 126 -27.32 -18.56 -25.83
C GLY A 126 -27.70 -18.21 -27.28
N GLY A 127 -28.08 -16.95 -27.54
CA GLY A 127 -28.27 -16.41 -28.88
C GLY A 127 -26.94 -16.19 -29.62
N ALA A 128 -27.02 -15.83 -30.90
CA ALA A 128 -25.85 -15.77 -31.78
C ALA A 128 -24.71 -14.84 -31.30
N GLY A 129 -25.03 -13.82 -30.50
CA GLY A 129 -24.04 -12.91 -29.94
C GLY A 129 -23.32 -13.43 -28.68
N TRP A 130 -23.84 -14.43 -27.99
CA TRP A 130 -23.25 -15.00 -26.77
C TRP A 130 -22.30 -16.14 -27.12
N LEU A 131 -21.00 -15.86 -27.13
CA LEU A 131 -19.97 -16.74 -27.67
C LEU A 131 -19.61 -17.86 -26.67
N GLY A 132 -20.37 -18.94 -26.67
CA GLY A 132 -20.10 -20.13 -25.86
C GLY A 132 -20.52 -20.03 -24.38
N ALA A 133 -21.07 -18.89 -23.95
CA ALA A 133 -21.65 -18.73 -22.61
C ALA A 133 -23.05 -19.38 -22.54
N PRO A 134 -23.34 -20.23 -21.53
CA PRO A 134 -24.66 -20.84 -21.37
C PRO A 134 -25.70 -19.89 -20.74
N TYR A 135 -25.37 -18.62 -20.56
CA TYR A 135 -26.17 -17.61 -19.86
C TYR A 135 -26.14 -16.26 -20.58
N GLY A 136 -27.12 -15.39 -20.29
CA GLY A 136 -27.24 -14.05 -20.85
C GLY A 136 -27.00 -12.95 -19.81
N PRO A 137 -27.43 -11.71 -20.10
CA PRO A 137 -27.16 -10.56 -19.24
C PRO A 137 -27.84 -10.68 -17.87
N GLU A 138 -28.93 -11.44 -17.77
CA GLU A 138 -29.64 -11.68 -16.51
C GLU A 138 -28.76 -12.38 -15.47
N LYS A 139 -27.91 -13.33 -15.89
CA LYS A 139 -27.01 -14.04 -14.98
C LYS A 139 -25.88 -13.13 -14.52
N LEU A 140 -25.27 -12.39 -15.44
CA LEU A 140 -24.22 -11.41 -15.13
C LEU A 140 -24.69 -10.34 -14.15
N ARG A 141 -25.94 -9.89 -14.29
CA ARG A 141 -26.54 -8.93 -13.36
C ARG A 141 -26.83 -9.55 -11.99
N LEU A 142 -27.33 -10.79 -11.94
CA LEU A 142 -27.69 -11.46 -10.68
C LEU A 142 -26.46 -11.89 -9.87
N ASP A 143 -25.38 -12.27 -10.55
CA ASP A 143 -24.13 -12.67 -9.92
C ASP A 143 -23.18 -11.48 -9.67
N ASN A 144 -23.58 -10.26 -10.07
CA ASN A 144 -22.81 -9.02 -9.89
C ASN A 144 -22.65 -8.67 -8.41
N GLN A 145 -21.43 -8.39 -7.99
CA GLN A 145 -21.10 -7.81 -6.69
C GLN A 145 -21.21 -6.28 -6.75
N SER A 146 -20.48 -5.67 -7.70
CA SER A 146 -20.39 -4.23 -7.89
C SER A 146 -20.26 -3.92 -9.38
N ALA A 147 -20.82 -2.79 -9.81
CA ALA A 147 -20.74 -2.34 -11.19
C ALA A 147 -20.44 -0.84 -11.25
N TRP A 148 -19.72 -0.45 -12.29
CA TRP A 148 -19.42 0.95 -12.57
C TRP A 148 -19.66 1.24 -14.05
N SER A 149 -20.03 2.49 -14.37
CA SER A 149 -20.25 2.91 -15.74
C SER A 149 -19.59 4.24 -16.06
N LEU A 150 -19.33 4.44 -17.35
CA LEU A 150 -18.80 5.67 -17.92
C LEU A 150 -19.48 5.91 -19.26
N ILE A 151 -19.99 7.12 -19.48
CA ILE A 151 -20.45 7.57 -20.79
C ILE A 151 -19.50 8.65 -21.29
N VAL A 152 -18.82 8.37 -22.39
CA VAL A 152 -17.90 9.31 -23.04
C VAL A 152 -18.06 9.23 -24.55
N ASN A 153 -18.22 10.38 -25.22
CA ASN A 153 -18.35 10.47 -26.68
C ASN A 153 -19.40 9.50 -27.28
N ASN A 154 -20.60 9.46 -26.69
CA ASN A 154 -21.70 8.54 -27.06
C ASN A 154 -21.35 7.04 -26.95
N THR A 155 -20.27 6.70 -26.25
CA THR A 155 -19.88 5.32 -25.92
C THR A 155 -20.18 5.08 -24.46
N LEU A 156 -20.87 3.98 -24.17
CA LEU A 156 -21.18 3.52 -22.83
C LEU A 156 -20.23 2.38 -22.48
N TYR A 157 -19.58 2.48 -21.32
CA TYR A 157 -18.76 1.44 -20.73
C TYR A 157 -19.42 0.95 -19.44
N TYR A 158 -19.30 -0.35 -19.17
CA TYR A 158 -19.57 -0.97 -17.89
C TYR A 158 -18.36 -1.78 -17.44
N VAL A 159 -17.98 -1.65 -16.18
CA VAL A 159 -17.08 -2.57 -15.49
C VAL A 159 -17.90 -3.32 -14.46
N LEU A 160 -17.87 -4.64 -14.51
CA LEU A 160 -18.68 -5.53 -13.66
C LEU A 160 -17.74 -6.43 -12.88
N MET A 161 -17.81 -6.38 -11.55
CA MET A 161 -17.16 -7.37 -10.71
C MET A 161 -18.20 -8.36 -10.19
N GLN A 162 -17.98 -9.63 -10.47
CA GLN A 162 -18.87 -10.72 -10.07
C GLN A 162 -18.52 -11.21 -8.66
N ASN A 163 -19.48 -11.84 -7.98
CA ASN A 163 -19.30 -12.37 -6.62
C ASN A 163 -18.23 -13.48 -6.52
N ASN A 164 -17.82 -14.08 -7.64
CA ASN A 164 -16.73 -15.05 -7.71
C ASN A 164 -15.35 -14.41 -7.94
N GLY A 165 -15.27 -13.08 -8.05
CA GLY A 165 -14.04 -12.33 -8.33
C GLY A 165 -13.76 -12.10 -9.81
N ASP A 166 -14.56 -12.65 -10.74
CA ASP A 166 -14.37 -12.39 -12.17
C ASP A 166 -14.70 -10.93 -12.50
N VAL A 167 -13.87 -10.32 -13.35
CA VAL A 167 -14.04 -8.96 -13.84
C VAL A 167 -14.46 -9.00 -15.31
N TYR A 168 -15.50 -8.23 -15.64
CA TYR A 168 -15.97 -8.06 -17.01
C TYR A 168 -15.98 -6.60 -17.39
N LEU A 169 -15.68 -6.31 -18.66
CA LEU A 169 -15.87 -4.98 -19.23
C LEU A 169 -16.78 -5.10 -20.45
N ALA A 170 -17.86 -4.32 -20.45
CA ALA A 170 -18.76 -4.19 -21.57
C ALA A 170 -18.65 -2.80 -22.15
N TYR A 171 -18.76 -2.67 -23.47
CA TYR A 171 -18.95 -1.36 -24.07
C TYR A 171 -19.83 -1.39 -25.32
N GLY A 172 -20.42 -0.24 -25.62
CA GLY A 172 -21.28 -0.04 -26.77
C GLY A 172 -21.73 1.40 -26.91
N TYR A 173 -22.88 1.62 -27.52
CA TYR A 173 -23.33 2.96 -27.90
C TYR A 173 -24.41 3.46 -26.96
N HIS A 174 -24.26 4.71 -26.53
CA HIS A 174 -25.28 5.49 -25.83
C HIS A 174 -25.95 6.45 -26.81
N ASP A 175 -27.29 6.44 -26.86
CA ASP A 175 -28.05 7.34 -27.73
C ASP A 175 -28.76 8.42 -26.89
N ALA A 176 -28.16 9.61 -26.86
CA ALA A 176 -28.64 10.74 -26.08
C ALA A 176 -29.87 11.44 -26.70
N ASP A 177 -30.18 11.18 -27.98
CA ASP A 177 -31.22 11.91 -28.73
C ASP A 177 -32.59 11.20 -28.74
N VAL A 178 -32.68 10.02 -28.12
CA VAL A 178 -33.89 9.20 -28.11
C VAL A 178 -34.90 9.68 -27.07
N LYS A 179 -35.84 10.52 -27.47
CA LYS A 179 -36.96 10.98 -26.61
C LYS A 179 -38.11 9.96 -26.44
N TYR A 180 -38.14 8.88 -27.24
CA TYR A 180 -39.32 8.01 -27.38
C TYR A 180 -39.04 6.50 -27.60
N SER A 181 -37.83 6.00 -27.32
CA SER A 181 -37.59 4.55 -27.25
C SER A 181 -37.28 4.14 -25.82
N ASP A 182 -37.76 2.95 -25.45
CA ASP A 182 -37.62 2.38 -24.12
C ASP A 182 -36.17 1.91 -23.82
N VAL A 183 -35.27 1.95 -24.81
CA VAL A 183 -33.86 1.56 -24.69
C VAL A 183 -32.97 2.72 -25.17
N GLN A 184 -32.10 3.22 -24.27
CA GLN A 184 -31.22 4.39 -24.49
C GLN A 184 -29.78 4.01 -24.92
N GLY A 185 -29.58 2.79 -25.41
CA GLY A 185 -28.25 2.32 -25.79
C GLY A 185 -28.23 0.86 -26.25
N SER A 186 -27.03 0.37 -26.57
CA SER A 186 -26.79 -1.04 -26.90
C SER A 186 -25.38 -1.42 -26.52
N ILE A 187 -25.20 -2.64 -26.02
CA ILE A 187 -23.87 -3.23 -25.80
C ILE A 187 -23.44 -3.89 -27.10
N ARG A 188 -22.21 -3.58 -27.52
CA ARG A 188 -21.58 -4.19 -28.68
C ARG A 188 -20.66 -5.33 -28.28
N TRP A 189 -19.90 -5.14 -27.20
CA TRP A 189 -18.90 -6.07 -26.71
C TRP A 189 -19.05 -6.31 -25.21
N LEU A 190 -18.82 -7.56 -24.79
CA LEU A 190 -18.56 -7.93 -23.41
C LEU A 190 -17.31 -8.80 -23.37
N PHE A 191 -16.35 -8.42 -22.55
CA PHE A 191 -15.10 -9.12 -22.33
C PHE A 191 -15.05 -9.65 -20.91
N LYS A 192 -14.52 -10.86 -20.73
CA LYS A 192 -13.96 -11.31 -19.47
C LYS A 192 -12.50 -10.86 -19.43
N LEU A 193 -12.11 -10.23 -18.34
CA LEU A 193 -10.78 -9.67 -18.15
C LEU A 193 -9.94 -10.58 -17.24
N SER A 194 -8.66 -10.67 -17.56
CA SER A 194 -7.63 -11.23 -16.68
C SER A 194 -6.60 -10.15 -16.38
N VAL A 195 -6.09 -10.12 -15.15
CA VAL A 195 -4.96 -9.25 -14.81
C VAL A 195 -3.82 -9.59 -15.77
N ALA A 196 -3.30 -8.57 -16.46
CA ALA A 196 -2.16 -8.74 -17.35
C ALA A 196 -0.90 -8.90 -16.50
N ASP A 197 -0.14 -9.99 -16.69
CA ASP A 197 1.11 -10.23 -15.98
C ASP A 197 2.05 -9.02 -16.11
N GLU A 198 2.68 -8.68 -14.98
CA GLU A 198 3.59 -7.55 -14.76
C GLU A 198 4.71 -7.47 -15.80
N GLU A 199 4.46 -6.78 -16.92
CA GLU A 199 5.55 -6.30 -17.78
C GLU A 199 5.31 -4.88 -18.31
N VAL A 200 4.44 -4.13 -17.64
CA VAL A 200 4.20 -2.71 -17.91
C VAL A 200 4.13 -2.03 -16.55
N LEU A 201 5.26 -1.65 -15.95
CA LEU A 201 5.64 -0.25 -15.79
C LEU A 201 7.13 -0.06 -15.41
N SER A 202 8.01 -1.02 -15.73
CA SER A 202 9.47 -0.88 -15.50
C SER A 202 10.25 -0.26 -16.67
N GLU A 203 9.62 0.01 -17.81
CA GLU A 203 10.30 0.65 -18.94
C GLU A 203 9.97 2.14 -19.05
N ASN A 204 10.90 2.97 -18.58
CA ASN A 204 11.18 4.31 -19.10
C ASN A 204 9.95 5.17 -19.50
N ARG A 205 9.10 5.53 -18.54
CA ARG A 205 8.63 6.93 -18.59
C ARG A 205 9.77 7.80 -18.09
N VAL A 206 10.45 8.43 -19.03
CA VAL A 206 11.10 9.72 -18.74
C VAL A 206 9.97 10.66 -18.35
N PHE A 207 9.60 10.68 -17.07
CA PHE A 207 8.82 11.77 -16.53
C PHE A 207 9.68 13.01 -16.79
N ALA A 208 9.21 13.89 -17.67
CA ALA A 208 9.72 15.24 -17.78
C ALA A 208 9.89 15.81 -16.35
N GLU A 209 11.00 16.51 -16.09
CA GLU A 209 11.46 17.03 -14.78
C GLU A 209 10.40 16.98 -13.65
N ALA A 210 10.26 15.81 -13.01
CA ALA A 210 9.32 15.64 -11.91
C ALA A 210 10.04 15.80 -10.57
N THR A 211 9.44 16.58 -9.67
CA THR A 211 9.95 16.73 -8.31
C THR A 211 9.35 15.63 -7.43
N ALA A 212 10.21 14.87 -6.76
CA ALA A 212 9.78 13.85 -5.80
C ALA A 212 9.50 14.44 -4.42
N TYR A 213 8.43 13.98 -3.79
CA TYR A 213 7.98 14.34 -2.46
C TYR A 213 7.74 13.08 -1.63
N ILE A 214 7.87 13.22 -0.31
CA ILE A 214 7.47 12.20 0.67
C ILE A 214 6.62 12.85 1.77
N SER A 215 5.88 12.03 2.50
CA SER A 215 5.17 12.46 3.70
C SER A 215 6.13 12.89 4.80
N LYS A 216 5.92 14.08 5.34
CA LYS A 216 6.62 14.61 6.52
C LYS A 216 5.85 14.31 7.81
N SER A 217 4.53 14.44 7.76
CA SER A 217 3.68 14.21 8.92
C SER A 217 2.26 13.85 8.50
N CYS A 218 1.63 12.97 9.27
CA CYS A 218 0.19 12.74 9.20
C CYS A 218 -0.53 13.88 9.92
N ILE A 219 -1.25 14.71 9.17
CA ILE A 219 -2.04 15.84 9.66
C ILE A 219 -3.41 15.38 10.15
N TYR A 220 -3.98 14.40 9.45
CA TYR A 220 -5.28 13.84 9.78
C TYR A 220 -5.30 12.35 9.46
N MET A 221 -5.94 11.58 10.34
CA MET A 221 -6.27 10.18 10.11
C MET A 221 -7.71 9.96 10.59
N ASN A 222 -8.52 9.31 9.77
CA ASN A 222 -9.91 9.02 10.10
C ASN A 222 -9.97 8.03 11.27
N LEU A 223 -10.91 8.24 12.20
CA LEU A 223 -11.06 7.40 13.41
C LEU A 223 -11.42 5.94 13.11
N LEU A 224 -11.89 5.65 11.90
CA LEU A 224 -12.14 4.30 11.43
C LEU A 224 -10.86 3.56 11.02
N SER A 225 -9.73 4.27 10.90
CA SER A 225 -8.43 3.67 10.59
C SER A 225 -7.90 2.86 11.75
N SER A 226 -7.38 1.67 11.43
CA SER A 226 -6.63 0.83 12.38
C SER A 226 -5.15 1.19 12.46
N ALA A 227 -4.64 1.99 11.51
CA ALA A 227 -3.24 2.40 11.49
C ALA A 227 -2.93 3.44 12.58
N LEU A 228 -1.78 3.24 13.23
CA LEU A 228 -1.17 4.27 14.06
C LEU A 228 -0.34 5.19 13.15
N PRO A 229 -0.67 6.48 13.04
CA PRO A 229 0.07 7.39 12.17
C PRO A 229 1.47 7.64 12.75
N ASP A 230 2.49 6.99 12.19
CA ASP A 230 3.90 7.29 12.45
C ASP A 230 4.39 8.53 11.66
N GLY A 231 3.51 9.10 10.84
CA GLY A 231 3.76 10.28 10.03
C GLY A 231 4.19 9.97 8.60
N ASP A 232 4.45 8.70 8.28
CA ASP A 232 4.71 8.23 6.92
C ASP A 232 3.43 7.65 6.30
N SER A 233 3.25 7.89 5.01
CA SER A 233 2.16 7.33 4.20
C SER A 233 2.55 6.02 3.54
N GLY A 234 3.84 5.66 3.59
CA GLY A 234 4.40 4.57 2.78
C GLY A 234 4.48 4.90 1.29
N CYS A 235 4.13 6.12 0.90
CA CYS A 235 4.09 6.56 -0.50
C CYS A 235 5.20 7.56 -0.83
N ARG A 236 5.61 7.53 -2.09
CA ARG A 236 6.43 8.54 -2.75
C ARG A 236 5.59 9.23 -3.82
N TYR A 237 5.66 10.55 -3.90
CA TYR A 237 4.81 11.34 -4.79
C TYR A 237 5.68 12.07 -5.83
N LEU A 238 5.41 11.89 -7.11
CA LEU A 238 6.07 12.63 -8.18
C LEU A 238 5.14 13.70 -8.73
N ILE A 239 5.62 14.94 -8.75
CA ILE A 239 4.90 16.10 -9.27
C ILE A 239 5.65 16.60 -10.50
N GLY A 240 5.11 16.33 -11.69
CA GLY A 240 5.62 16.80 -12.98
C GLY A 240 4.91 18.07 -13.46
N GLU A 241 5.24 18.53 -14.67
CA GLU A 241 4.65 19.73 -15.27
C GLU A 241 3.12 19.63 -15.42
N ASP A 242 2.60 18.44 -15.74
CA ASP A 242 1.17 18.18 -15.98
C ASP A 242 0.73 16.83 -15.38
N SER A 243 1.45 16.30 -14.39
CA SER A 243 1.14 14.99 -13.82
C SER A 243 1.42 14.91 -12.32
N PHE A 244 0.62 14.11 -11.63
CA PHE A 244 0.82 13.72 -10.24
C PHE A 244 0.81 12.20 -10.15
N THR A 245 1.89 11.60 -9.68
CA THR A 245 2.02 10.14 -9.55
C THR A 245 2.25 9.76 -8.10
N ILE A 246 1.52 8.76 -7.63
CA ILE A 246 1.70 8.14 -6.31
C ILE A 246 2.36 6.78 -6.56
N MET A 247 3.42 6.50 -5.80
CA MET A 247 4.13 5.23 -5.86
C MET A 247 4.30 4.66 -4.47
N ASN A 248 4.36 3.35 -4.38
CA ASN A 248 4.82 2.68 -3.18
C ASN A 248 6.30 3.03 -2.97
N LYS A 249 6.63 3.55 -1.79
CA LYS A 249 8.00 3.99 -1.47
C LYS A 249 9.01 2.85 -1.40
N GLN A 250 8.57 1.64 -1.06
CA GLN A 250 9.44 0.47 -0.89
C GLN A 250 9.64 -0.30 -2.20
N THR A 251 8.55 -0.61 -2.89
CA THR A 251 8.61 -1.41 -4.12
C THR A 251 8.85 -0.58 -5.37
N GLY A 252 8.47 0.71 -5.34
CA GLY A 252 8.49 1.58 -6.51
C GLY A 252 7.25 1.47 -7.40
N ASP A 253 6.31 0.59 -7.06
CA ASP A 253 5.11 0.35 -7.87
C ASP A 253 4.23 1.60 -7.93
N VAL A 254 3.68 1.86 -9.11
CA VAL A 254 2.77 2.98 -9.32
C VAL A 254 1.41 2.64 -8.74
N ILE A 255 0.98 3.41 -7.73
CA ILE A 255 -0.33 3.28 -7.08
C ILE A 255 -1.39 4.05 -7.86
N ALA A 256 -1.08 5.27 -8.30
CA ALA A 256 -2.01 6.11 -9.04
C ALA A 256 -1.27 7.13 -9.91
N VAL A 257 -1.89 7.51 -11.03
CA VAL A 257 -1.42 8.59 -11.90
C VAL A 257 -2.59 9.48 -12.25
N SER A 258 -2.51 10.74 -11.87
CA SER A 258 -3.39 11.79 -12.35
C SER A 258 -2.66 12.57 -13.45
N SER A 259 -3.18 12.51 -14.68
CA SER A 259 -2.65 13.23 -15.84
C SER A 259 -3.73 13.35 -16.94
N PRO A 260 -3.84 14.51 -17.63
CA PRO A 260 -3.12 15.76 -17.35
C PRO A 260 -3.68 16.48 -16.12
N VAL A 261 -2.81 17.13 -15.35
CA VAL A 261 -3.16 17.99 -14.21
C VAL A 261 -2.97 19.43 -14.66
N SER A 262 -4.04 20.24 -14.61
CA SER A 262 -3.99 21.64 -15.04
C SER A 262 -3.39 22.59 -14.00
N TRP A 263 -3.25 22.14 -12.75
CA TRP A 263 -2.79 22.94 -11.60
C TRP A 263 -3.65 24.18 -11.33
N ASP A 264 -4.93 24.13 -11.68
CA ASP A 264 -5.90 25.21 -11.46
C ASP A 264 -6.38 25.25 -9.99
N TRP A 265 -5.50 25.71 -9.11
CA TRP A 265 -5.78 25.85 -7.67
C TRP A 265 -7.02 26.69 -7.38
N GLN A 266 -7.96 26.12 -6.62
CA GLN A 266 -9.15 26.80 -6.14
C GLN A 266 -9.00 27.15 -4.66
N GLU A 267 -9.50 28.30 -4.22
CA GLU A 267 -9.60 28.62 -2.79
C GLU A 267 -10.56 27.64 -2.10
N VAL A 268 -10.20 27.16 -0.91
CA VAL A 268 -11.02 26.22 -0.14
C VAL A 268 -11.74 26.99 0.96
N SER A 269 -13.06 27.11 0.84
CA SER A 269 -13.87 27.67 1.92
C SER A 269 -13.94 26.72 3.12
N LYS A 270 -14.28 27.25 4.30
CA LYS A 270 -14.46 26.47 5.52
C LYS A 270 -15.59 25.44 5.37
N GLU A 271 -16.65 25.80 4.67
CA GLU A 271 -17.79 24.94 4.39
C GLU A 271 -17.39 23.77 3.47
N GLU A 272 -16.65 24.05 2.40
CA GLU A 272 -16.14 23.02 1.48
C GLU A 272 -15.14 22.09 2.18
N TRP A 273 -14.24 22.65 2.99
CA TRP A 273 -13.31 21.86 3.79
C TRP A 273 -14.02 20.92 4.74
N SER A 274 -14.99 21.44 5.51
CA SER A 274 -15.74 20.65 6.48
C SER A 274 -16.55 19.54 5.81
N ALA A 275 -17.07 19.78 4.61
CA ALA A 275 -17.82 18.79 3.84
C ALA A 275 -16.99 17.58 3.39
N LEU A 276 -15.65 17.68 3.38
CA LEU A 276 -14.78 16.54 3.05
C LEU A 276 -14.74 15.49 4.18
N PHE A 277 -15.21 15.80 5.39
CA PHE A 277 -15.10 14.92 6.54
C PHE A 277 -16.49 14.40 6.96
N ALA A 278 -16.65 13.08 7.06
CA ALA A 278 -17.91 12.48 7.52
C ALA A 278 -18.17 12.73 9.02
N LEU A 279 -17.12 12.95 9.80
CA LEU A 279 -17.16 13.29 11.22
C LEU A 279 -16.35 14.56 11.46
N GLU A 280 -16.94 15.56 12.12
CA GLU A 280 -16.26 16.83 12.49
C GLU A 280 -15.24 16.67 13.64
N ILE A 281 -14.74 15.45 13.88
CA ILE A 281 -13.79 15.16 14.97
C ILE A 281 -12.38 15.10 14.40
N GLY A 282 -11.47 15.87 14.99
CA GLY A 282 -10.06 15.89 14.62
C GLY A 282 -9.77 16.57 13.28
N VAL A 283 -10.77 17.22 12.66
CA VAL A 283 -10.62 17.96 11.41
C VAL A 283 -9.55 19.06 11.59
N PRO A 284 -8.53 19.13 10.70
CA PRO A 284 -7.51 20.16 10.78
C PRO A 284 -8.12 21.56 10.62
N ASP A 285 -7.68 22.49 11.45
CA ASP A 285 -8.09 23.89 11.34
C ASP A 285 -7.31 24.58 10.23
N ILE A 286 -8.01 24.93 9.14
CA ILE A 286 -7.41 25.63 8.00
C ILE A 286 -7.51 27.15 8.11
N ASP A 287 -8.27 27.69 9.08
CA ASP A 287 -8.44 29.15 9.25
C ASP A 287 -7.13 29.83 9.69
N ILE A 288 -6.15 29.03 10.12
CA ILE A 288 -4.80 29.50 10.46
C ILE A 288 -3.98 29.91 9.22
N TYR A 289 -4.39 29.45 8.03
CA TYR A 289 -3.75 29.76 6.76
C TYR A 289 -4.44 30.95 6.09
N LYS A 290 -3.66 31.76 5.37
CA LYS A 290 -4.12 32.99 4.73
C LYS A 290 -4.87 32.73 3.43
N ASN A 291 -4.43 31.75 2.66
CA ASN A 291 -5.00 31.39 1.37
C ASN A 291 -4.94 29.87 1.17
N PRO A 292 -5.75 29.09 1.92
CA PRO A 292 -5.83 27.66 1.72
C PRO A 292 -6.42 27.38 0.33
N GLN A 293 -5.67 26.62 -0.48
CA GLN A 293 -6.10 26.22 -1.81
C GLN A 293 -6.17 24.70 -1.90
N GLY A 294 -7.01 24.22 -2.79
CA GLY A 294 -7.26 22.81 -2.99
C GLY A 294 -7.50 22.52 -4.46
N MET A 295 -7.15 21.31 -4.83
CA MET A 295 -7.44 20.75 -6.14
C MET A 295 -7.80 19.29 -5.95
N LYS A 296 -8.88 18.88 -6.61
CA LYS A 296 -9.25 17.49 -6.74
C LYS A 296 -8.43 16.90 -7.88
N LEU A 297 -7.54 15.96 -7.56
CA LEU A 297 -6.74 15.23 -8.56
C LEU A 297 -7.58 14.12 -9.22
N SER A 298 -8.46 13.50 -8.43
CA SER A 298 -9.37 12.44 -8.89
C SER A 298 -10.56 12.29 -7.94
N SER A 299 -11.44 11.32 -8.18
CA SER A 299 -12.53 10.95 -7.26
C SER A 299 -12.05 10.72 -5.82
N ARG A 300 -10.81 10.21 -5.68
CA ARG A 300 -10.18 9.79 -4.43
C ARG A 300 -9.14 10.76 -3.91
N TYR A 301 -8.32 11.36 -4.76
CA TYR A 301 -7.15 12.10 -4.33
C TYR A 301 -7.33 13.60 -4.41
N TYR A 302 -6.87 14.28 -3.37
CA TYR A 302 -6.85 15.72 -3.25
C TYR A 302 -5.44 16.20 -2.98
N LEU A 303 -5.11 17.37 -3.52
CA LEU A 303 -3.91 18.10 -3.20
C LEU A 303 -4.30 19.47 -2.67
N PHE A 304 -3.70 19.88 -1.56
CA PHE A 304 -3.93 21.16 -0.93
C PHE A 304 -2.64 21.95 -0.83
N ASN A 305 -2.74 23.26 -0.97
CA ASN A 305 -1.66 24.21 -0.77
C ASN A 305 -2.05 25.15 0.36
N MET A 306 -1.42 24.96 1.51
CA MET A 306 -1.66 25.71 2.74
C MET A 306 -0.55 26.76 2.90
N ASP A 307 -0.65 27.87 2.18
CA ASP A 307 0.36 28.95 2.13
C ASP A 307 1.78 28.47 1.75
N GLY A 308 1.89 27.51 0.85
CA GLY A 308 3.15 26.90 0.40
C GLY A 308 3.47 25.55 1.07
N GLU A 309 2.68 25.13 2.08
CA GLU A 309 2.73 23.76 2.59
C GLU A 309 1.83 22.86 1.76
N LEU A 310 2.42 21.88 1.07
CA LEU A 310 1.67 20.96 0.23
C LEU A 310 1.12 19.81 1.06
N TRP A 311 -0.18 19.55 1.01
CA TRP A 311 -0.80 18.41 1.69
C TRP A 311 -1.50 17.49 0.70
N PHE A 312 -1.35 16.19 0.89
CA PHE A 312 -2.02 15.16 0.11
C PHE A 312 -3.17 14.54 0.93
N GLY A 313 -4.35 14.46 0.33
CA GLY A 313 -5.54 13.85 0.93
C GLY A 313 -6.00 12.60 0.18
N ASP A 314 -6.28 11.52 0.93
CA ASP A 314 -6.98 10.32 0.45
C ASP A 314 -8.44 10.39 0.92
N PHE A 315 -9.37 10.53 -0.01
CA PHE A 315 -10.81 10.60 0.22
C PHE A 315 -11.48 9.33 -0.28
N ARG A 316 -12.20 8.60 0.57
CA ARG A 316 -12.70 7.26 0.19
C ARG A 316 -14.08 7.29 -0.44
N SER A 317 -15.02 8.08 0.08
CA SER A 317 -16.38 8.25 -0.47
C SER A 317 -17.13 9.32 0.31
N ASP A 318 -18.28 9.78 -0.17
CA ASP A 318 -19.13 10.73 0.59
C ASP A 318 -19.62 10.18 1.93
N LYS A 319 -19.67 8.85 2.09
CA LYS A 319 -20.10 8.21 3.35
C LYS A 319 -18.98 8.11 4.38
N VAL A 320 -17.74 7.93 3.91
CA VAL A 320 -16.56 7.74 4.76
C VAL A 320 -15.80 9.06 4.96
N GLY A 321 -15.85 9.94 3.97
CA GLY A 321 -15.12 11.19 3.88
C GLY A 321 -13.63 11.00 3.62
N MET A 322 -12.89 12.03 3.99
CA MET A 322 -11.43 12.05 4.04
C MET A 322 -10.95 10.93 4.97
N TRP A 323 -10.04 10.11 4.46
CA TRP A 323 -9.42 9.01 5.18
C TRP A 323 -8.13 9.45 5.86
N SER A 324 -7.28 10.18 5.15
CA SER A 324 -6.01 10.65 5.69
C SER A 324 -5.53 11.91 4.98
N ILE A 325 -4.81 12.77 5.70
CA ILE A 325 -4.10 13.92 5.14
C ILE A 325 -2.65 13.87 5.60
N TYR A 326 -1.72 13.93 4.65
CA TYR A 326 -0.29 13.99 4.92
C TYR A 326 0.31 15.29 4.40
N SER A 327 1.13 15.95 5.20
CA SER A 327 1.96 17.04 4.70
C SER A 327 3.11 16.45 3.87
N LEU A 328 3.36 17.06 2.72
CA LEU A 328 4.40 16.66 1.78
C LEU A 328 5.57 17.64 1.85
N VAL A 329 6.77 17.08 1.71
CA VAL A 329 7.99 17.86 1.50
C VAL A 329 8.76 17.27 0.33
N PRO A 330 9.48 18.10 -0.44
CA PRO A 330 10.40 17.59 -1.44
C PRO A 330 11.32 16.56 -0.79
N GLU A 331 11.49 15.40 -1.42
CA GLU A 331 12.31 14.30 -0.93
C GLU A 331 13.75 14.77 -0.66
N SER A 332 14.27 15.67 -1.50
CA SER A 332 15.55 16.36 -1.32
C SER A 332 15.65 17.21 -0.03
N SER A 333 14.52 17.61 0.54
CA SER A 333 14.41 18.42 1.74
C SER A 333 13.92 17.65 2.98
N ALA A 334 13.44 16.42 2.82
CA ALA A 334 12.87 15.63 3.90
C ALA A 334 13.93 15.19 4.92
N GLY A 335 15.12 14.85 4.42
CA GLY A 335 16.25 14.48 5.24
C GLY A 335 16.12 13.10 5.88
N ALA A 336 16.84 12.88 6.98
CA ALA A 336 16.78 11.68 7.81
C ALA A 336 16.37 12.05 9.25
N THR A 337 15.50 11.26 9.84
CA THR A 337 15.04 11.41 11.22
C THR A 337 15.72 10.37 12.11
N TRP A 338 16.06 10.78 13.34
CA TRP A 338 16.68 9.90 14.33
C TRP A 338 16.27 10.27 15.75
N GLU A 339 16.09 9.25 16.59
CA GLU A 339 15.69 9.41 17.98
C GLU A 339 16.88 9.26 18.94
N TYR A 340 17.21 10.32 19.65
CA TYR A 340 18.20 10.32 20.72
C TYR A 340 17.63 9.64 21.97
N THR A 341 18.15 8.46 22.32
CA THR A 341 17.71 7.65 23.47
C THR A 341 18.88 7.21 24.36
N PRO A 342 19.46 8.12 25.17
CA PRO A 342 20.69 7.84 25.93
C PRO A 342 20.55 6.77 27.03
N ALA A 343 19.33 6.43 27.43
CA ALA A 343 19.07 5.44 28.48
C ALA A 343 18.94 3.99 27.96
N LEU A 344 18.93 3.78 26.64
CA LEU A 344 18.81 2.44 26.04
C LEU A 344 20.20 1.87 25.76
N SER A 345 20.59 0.83 26.50
CA SER A 345 21.92 0.21 26.39
C SER A 345 22.16 -0.55 25.08
N SER A 346 21.10 -0.84 24.31
CA SER A 346 21.18 -1.52 23.02
C SER A 346 21.35 -0.56 21.83
N ARG A 347 21.25 0.76 22.04
CA ARG A 347 21.37 1.76 20.97
C ARG A 347 22.52 2.71 21.24
N VAL A 348 23.27 3.03 20.19
CA VAL A 348 24.30 4.06 20.25
C VAL A 348 23.59 5.42 20.31
N PRO A 349 23.85 6.27 21.32
CA PRO A 349 23.18 7.56 21.47
C PRO A 349 23.81 8.64 20.58
N ALA A 350 24.06 8.28 19.33
CA ALA A 350 24.59 9.15 18.29
C ALA A 350 23.95 8.81 16.94
N PHE A 351 23.62 9.87 16.18
CA PHE A 351 23.03 9.82 14.86
C PHE A 351 24.11 9.43 13.84
N PRO A 352 24.01 8.25 13.19
CA PRO A 352 25.00 7.85 12.19
C PRO A 352 24.73 8.48 10.82
N PHE A 353 25.80 8.94 10.18
CA PHE A 353 25.86 9.44 8.81
C PHE A 353 26.79 8.54 7.99
N ARG A 354 26.19 7.82 7.04
CA ARG A 354 26.89 6.93 6.11
C ARG A 354 27.08 7.63 4.78
N PHE A 355 28.17 7.30 4.08
CA PHE A 355 28.50 7.87 2.78
C PHE A 355 28.62 6.73 1.77
N ASN A 356 27.72 6.68 0.80
CA ASN A 356 27.78 5.78 -0.35
C ASN A 356 28.36 6.55 -1.55
N LEU A 357 29.68 6.72 -1.51
CA LEU A 357 30.49 7.42 -2.50
C LEU A 357 31.83 6.67 -2.60
N GLU A 358 32.59 6.88 -3.67
CA GLU A 358 34.01 6.50 -3.68
C GLU A 358 34.82 7.56 -2.92
N TYR A 359 35.44 7.16 -1.82
CA TYR A 359 36.28 8.06 -1.00
C TYR A 359 37.36 7.30 -0.25
N THR A 360 38.43 8.00 0.10
CA THR A 360 39.49 7.53 0.99
C THR A 360 39.33 8.07 2.41
N ARG A 361 38.76 9.28 2.57
CA ARG A 361 38.45 9.89 3.87
C ARG A 361 37.38 10.97 3.76
N ILE A 362 36.73 11.24 4.88
CA ILE A 362 35.82 12.37 5.05
C ILE A 362 36.35 13.24 6.17
N GLU A 363 36.43 14.54 5.93
CA GLU A 363 36.73 15.54 6.94
C GLU A 363 35.43 16.29 7.26
N ALA A 364 35.05 16.32 8.53
CA ALA A 364 33.78 16.91 8.98
C ALA A 364 33.98 17.84 10.18
N GLU A 365 33.16 18.88 10.25
CA GLU A 365 33.09 19.83 11.36
C GLU A 365 31.62 20.10 11.73
N CYS A 366 31.30 20.13 13.02
CA CYS A 366 29.96 20.42 13.52
C CYS A 366 29.91 21.70 14.38
N THR A 367 28.82 22.47 14.27
CA THR A 367 28.63 23.70 15.08
C THR A 367 28.02 23.40 16.46
N GLY A 368 27.09 22.45 16.55
CA GLY A 368 26.42 21.99 17.78
C GLY A 368 26.66 20.50 18.04
N GLY A 369 26.58 20.06 19.29
CA GLY A 369 26.89 18.67 19.66
C GLY A 369 28.36 18.32 19.44
N HIS A 370 28.68 17.06 19.15
CA HIS A 370 30.01 16.62 18.74
C HIS A 370 29.96 15.43 17.77
N LEU A 371 31.05 15.24 17.04
CA LEU A 371 31.28 14.12 16.13
C LEU A 371 32.02 13.00 16.84
N ILE A 372 31.74 11.75 16.50
CA ILE A 372 32.36 10.54 17.05
C ILE A 372 32.67 9.57 15.91
N GLY A 373 33.85 8.94 15.93
CA GLY A 373 34.21 7.82 15.05
C GLY A 373 34.20 6.53 15.86
N PHE A 374 33.06 5.83 15.91
CA PHE A 374 32.98 4.57 16.68
C PHE A 374 33.83 3.46 16.07
N ASP A 375 33.99 3.45 14.75
CA ASP A 375 34.73 2.41 14.03
C ASP A 375 36.26 2.62 14.11
N ASP A 376 36.69 3.83 14.45
CA ASP A 376 38.09 4.28 14.32
C ASP A 376 38.81 4.37 15.67
N HIS A 377 38.66 3.36 16.53
CA HIS A 377 39.22 3.37 17.89
C HIS A 377 40.47 2.49 18.05
N ASP A 378 41.41 2.94 18.89
CA ASP A 378 42.64 2.21 19.23
C ASP A 378 42.49 1.31 20.49
N GLY A 379 41.25 1.15 20.95
CA GLY A 379 40.91 0.42 22.18
C GLY A 379 41.09 1.22 23.48
N ARG A 380 41.54 2.49 23.41
CA ARG A 380 41.64 3.39 24.58
C ARG A 380 40.52 4.43 24.65
N GLY A 381 39.86 4.70 23.52
CA GLY A 381 38.69 5.56 23.42
C GLY A 381 38.31 5.84 21.96
N TYR A 382 37.14 6.43 21.75
CA TYR A 382 36.68 6.82 20.42
C TYR A 382 37.20 8.22 20.05
N PRO A 383 37.74 8.43 18.84
CA PRO A 383 38.04 9.77 18.35
C PRO A 383 36.75 10.58 18.28
N GLN A 384 36.76 11.75 18.90
CA GLN A 384 35.58 12.59 19.03
C GLN A 384 35.94 14.07 19.16
N GLY A 385 35.04 14.95 18.75
CA GLY A 385 35.25 16.39 18.85
C GLY A 385 34.35 17.21 17.95
N LYS A 386 34.65 18.51 17.84
CA LYS A 386 33.94 19.40 16.89
C LYS A 386 34.36 19.17 15.45
N THR A 387 35.58 18.69 15.24
CA THR A 387 36.15 18.32 13.95
C THR A 387 36.58 16.87 14.02
N LEU A 388 36.34 16.10 12.96
CA LEU A 388 36.71 14.70 12.88
C LEU A 388 37.07 14.33 11.44
N THR A 389 38.03 13.41 11.30
CA THR A 389 38.35 12.76 10.03
C THR A 389 38.07 11.27 10.18
N VAL A 390 37.24 10.73 9.29
CA VAL A 390 36.93 9.29 9.24
C VAL A 390 37.46 8.68 7.93
N PRO A 391 38.07 7.48 7.94
CA PRO A 391 38.56 6.82 6.75
C PRO A 391 37.43 6.18 5.94
N ALA A 392 37.77 5.66 4.77
CA ALA A 392 36.86 4.90 3.92
C ALA A 392 36.20 3.73 4.67
N GLY A 393 34.87 3.64 4.59
CA GLY A 393 34.08 2.56 5.18
C GLY A 393 33.63 2.81 6.62
N SER A 394 34.17 3.83 7.29
CA SER A 394 33.76 4.20 8.66
C SER A 394 32.51 5.08 8.66
N VAL A 395 31.67 4.91 9.67
CA VAL A 395 30.46 5.72 9.88
C VAL A 395 30.80 6.97 10.69
N LEU A 396 30.32 8.14 10.23
CA LEU A 396 30.44 9.39 10.95
C LEU A 396 29.25 9.54 11.90
N TYR A 397 29.48 9.60 13.22
CA TYR A 397 28.40 9.76 14.18
C TYR A 397 28.33 11.18 14.71
N TRP A 398 27.13 11.66 15.00
CA TRP A 398 26.90 12.93 15.68
C TRP A 398 26.04 12.72 16.93
N SER A 399 26.46 13.27 18.06
CA SER A 399 25.68 13.23 19.30
C SER A 399 25.32 14.64 19.78
N PRO A 400 24.09 14.87 20.27
CA PRO A 400 23.66 16.18 20.72
C PRO A 400 24.27 16.59 22.07
N THR A 401 24.73 15.67 22.91
CA THR A 401 25.39 15.95 24.19
C THR A 401 26.88 16.10 23.99
N ALA A 402 27.55 17.07 24.62
CA ALA A 402 29.00 17.22 24.53
C ALA A 402 29.68 16.51 25.72
N ALA A 403 30.10 15.26 25.52
CA ALA A 403 30.73 14.39 26.53
C ALA A 403 29.90 14.17 27.82
N ASP A 404 30.29 13.17 28.61
CA ASP A 404 29.54 12.58 29.74
C ASP A 404 29.19 13.54 30.90
N THR A 405 29.52 14.84 30.80
CA THR A 405 29.41 15.83 31.88
C THR A 405 28.49 17.01 31.59
N ASP A 406 28.00 17.21 30.36
CA ASP A 406 27.10 18.32 30.02
C ASP A 406 25.63 17.86 29.85
N PRO A 407 24.70 18.25 30.72
CA PRO A 407 23.29 17.89 30.60
C PRO A 407 22.55 18.64 29.47
N ALA A 408 23.17 19.66 28.85
CA ALA A 408 22.55 20.42 27.77
C ALA A 408 22.73 19.73 26.41
N ILE A 409 21.62 19.20 25.87
CA ILE A 409 21.59 18.67 24.51
C ILE A 409 21.54 19.82 23.48
N ALA A 410 22.24 19.69 22.36
CA ALA A 410 22.24 20.68 21.28
C ALA A 410 20.86 20.77 20.62
N MET A 411 20.28 21.97 20.50
CA MET A 411 18.99 22.16 19.82
C MET A 411 19.11 22.07 18.29
N ALA A 412 20.27 22.42 17.76
CA ALA A 412 20.60 22.34 16.36
C ALA A 412 22.11 22.18 16.16
N SER A 413 22.50 21.69 15.00
CA SER A 413 23.89 21.65 14.54
C SER A 413 23.94 21.79 13.03
N ARG A 414 25.07 22.26 12.51
CA ARG A 414 25.42 22.15 11.10
C ARG A 414 26.68 21.32 10.99
N ILE A 415 26.62 20.18 10.31
CA ILE A 415 27.80 19.40 9.94
C ILE A 415 28.22 19.84 8.56
N SER A 416 29.41 20.42 8.41
CA SER A 416 30.04 20.66 7.12
C SER A 416 31.04 19.55 6.86
N PHE A 417 31.04 18.97 5.68
CA PHE A 417 31.94 17.86 5.33
C PHE A 417 32.58 18.05 3.97
N THR A 418 33.78 17.49 3.82
CA THR A 418 34.51 17.37 2.55
C THR A 418 34.91 15.92 2.36
N VAL A 419 34.58 15.37 1.20
CA VAL A 419 34.90 14.00 0.80
C VAL A 419 36.15 14.04 -0.06
N TYR A 420 37.12 13.17 0.23
CA TYR A 420 38.37 13.08 -0.52
C TYR A 420 38.56 11.69 -1.11
N ASN A 421 39.09 11.62 -2.33
CA ASN A 421 39.63 10.40 -2.93
C ASN A 421 41.13 10.60 -3.20
N GLY A 422 41.97 9.95 -2.40
CA GLY A 422 43.38 10.30 -2.30
C GLY A 422 43.56 11.69 -1.68
N ASP A 423 44.35 12.53 -2.34
CA ASP A 423 44.60 13.92 -1.91
C ASP A 423 43.61 14.93 -2.53
N GLU A 424 42.74 14.48 -3.45
CA GLU A 424 41.79 15.34 -4.15
C GLU A 424 40.44 15.40 -3.43
N ALA A 425 39.92 16.62 -3.25
CA ALA A 425 38.58 16.84 -2.74
C ALA A 425 37.55 16.60 -3.86
N VAL A 426 36.75 15.54 -3.74
CA VAL A 426 35.79 15.13 -4.79
C VAL A 426 34.45 15.83 -4.65
N CYS A 427 33.99 16.07 -3.43
CA CYS A 427 32.78 16.85 -3.17
C CYS A 427 32.77 17.42 -1.75
N ALA A 428 31.91 18.40 -1.52
CA ALA A 428 31.70 18.98 -0.20
C ALA A 428 30.21 19.26 0.01
N GLY A 429 29.75 19.10 1.23
CA GLY A 429 28.37 19.32 1.58
C GLY A 429 28.19 19.85 3.00
N ALA A 430 26.95 20.14 3.34
CA ALA A 430 26.57 20.48 4.69
C ALA A 430 25.20 19.92 5.02
N VAL A 431 25.07 19.34 6.21
CA VAL A 431 23.83 18.84 6.79
C VAL A 431 23.41 19.78 7.92
N SER A 432 22.15 20.21 7.90
CA SER A 432 21.51 20.90 9.02
C SER A 432 20.78 19.87 9.86
N ILE A 433 21.08 19.84 11.16
CA ILE A 433 20.43 18.99 12.15
C ILE A 433 19.63 19.89 13.09
N SER A 434 18.35 19.61 13.27
CA SER A 434 17.50 20.33 14.21
C SER A 434 16.65 19.39 15.04
N LYS A 435 16.46 19.73 16.32
CA LYS A 435 15.53 19.02 17.19
C LYS A 435 14.10 19.34 16.78
N THR A 436 13.31 18.32 16.46
CA THR A 436 11.92 18.47 15.98
C THR A 436 10.89 18.18 17.07
N SER A 437 11.21 17.35 18.07
CA SER A 437 10.30 17.07 19.20
C SER A 437 11.04 16.62 20.48
N GLY A 438 10.30 16.55 21.59
CA GLY A 438 10.77 16.09 22.91
C GLY A 438 11.02 17.21 23.93
N THR A 439 10.57 17.04 25.17
CA THR A 439 10.83 17.95 26.30
C THR A 439 11.91 17.38 27.22
N GLY A 440 12.95 18.17 27.51
CA GLY A 440 14.04 17.75 28.42
C GLY A 440 15.12 16.87 27.78
N SER A 441 15.86 16.14 28.62
CA SER A 441 17.07 15.35 28.29
C SER A 441 16.84 13.83 28.17
N ALA A 442 15.60 13.35 28.31
CA ALA A 442 15.29 11.91 28.39
C ALA A 442 15.18 11.23 27.02
N ALA A 443 14.58 11.91 26.03
CA ALA A 443 14.55 11.50 24.63
C ALA A 443 14.28 12.73 23.73
N ALA A 444 14.84 12.75 22.51
CA ALA A 444 14.63 13.84 21.56
C ALA A 444 14.67 13.33 20.12
N ILE A 445 13.79 13.85 19.26
CA ILE A 445 13.83 13.55 17.82
C ILE A 445 14.60 14.64 17.10
N TYR A 446 15.55 14.24 16.28
CA TYR A 446 16.32 15.12 15.40
C TYR A 446 16.01 14.81 13.94
N ASN A 447 15.93 15.87 13.12
CA ASN A 447 15.89 15.76 11.68
C ASN A 447 17.16 16.35 11.07
N ALA A 448 17.73 15.65 10.09
CA ALA A 448 18.96 16.01 9.39
C ALA A 448 18.68 16.21 7.90
N VAL A 449 18.88 17.42 7.39
CA VAL A 449 18.61 17.78 5.99
C VAL A 449 19.88 18.25 5.31
N LEU A 450 20.13 17.80 4.08
CA LEU A 450 21.24 18.31 3.27
C LEU A 450 20.93 19.75 2.83
N VAL A 451 21.75 20.71 3.25
CA VAL A 451 21.59 22.15 2.96
C VAL A 451 22.66 22.70 2.02
N LYS A 452 23.65 21.87 1.65
CA LYS A 452 24.66 22.14 0.61
C LYS A 452 25.22 20.79 0.13
N GLY A 453 25.45 20.64 -1.16
CA GLY A 453 26.03 19.42 -1.72
C GLY A 453 25.52 19.20 -3.14
N ASP A 454 26.09 19.91 -4.10
CA ASP A 454 25.69 19.80 -5.51
C ASP A 454 25.89 18.36 -5.98
N GLY A 455 24.83 17.75 -6.52
CA GLY A 455 24.85 16.35 -6.94
C GLY A 455 24.87 15.34 -5.79
N LEU A 456 24.50 15.73 -4.56
CA LEU A 456 24.32 14.82 -3.43
C LEU A 456 22.86 14.82 -2.94
N VAL A 457 22.45 13.70 -2.34
CA VAL A 457 21.20 13.57 -1.58
C VAL A 457 21.47 12.98 -0.22
N LEU A 458 20.60 13.29 0.73
CA LEU A 458 20.57 12.67 2.06
C LEU A 458 19.19 12.04 2.25
N ILE A 459 19.18 10.73 2.50
CA ILE A 459 17.98 9.93 2.73
C ILE A 459 18.09 9.20 4.07
N GLN A 460 16.97 8.70 4.60
CA GLN A 460 16.99 7.75 5.71
C GLN A 460 17.76 6.49 5.30
N ALA A 461 18.64 5.99 6.16
CA ALA A 461 19.35 4.74 5.91
C ALA A 461 18.38 3.52 5.90
N PRO A 462 18.64 2.47 5.10
CA PRO A 462 17.74 1.31 4.96
C PRO A 462 17.48 0.53 6.25
N ASP A 463 18.42 0.57 7.20
CA ASP A 463 18.30 -0.04 8.53
C ASP A 463 17.43 0.79 9.49
N ALA A 464 16.85 1.89 9.00
CA ALA A 464 16.15 2.94 9.74
C ALA A 464 16.98 3.61 10.84
N ASP A 465 18.26 3.26 10.99
CA ASP A 465 19.15 3.75 12.04
C ASP A 465 20.16 4.72 11.44
N GLY A 466 19.66 5.90 11.04
CA GLY A 466 20.46 7.07 10.63
C GLY A 466 20.26 7.57 9.21
N ALA A 467 21.29 8.25 8.69
CA ALA A 467 21.27 8.94 7.41
C ALA A 467 22.25 8.30 6.42
N LEU A 468 21.87 8.27 5.13
CA LEU A 468 22.73 7.89 4.02
C LEU A 468 22.91 9.08 3.07
N ILE A 469 24.16 9.46 2.81
CA ILE A 469 24.54 10.48 1.83
C ILE A 469 25.12 9.81 0.60
N GLN A 470 24.58 10.13 -0.58
CA GLN A 470 24.99 9.52 -1.85
C GLN A 470 24.88 10.50 -3.02
N ALA A 471 25.44 10.14 -4.18
CA ALA A 471 25.35 10.94 -5.39
C ALA A 471 23.91 10.96 -5.96
N LEU A 472 23.49 12.10 -6.50
CA LEU A 472 22.22 12.30 -7.19
C LEU A 472 22.27 11.57 -8.54
N GLY A 473 21.68 10.38 -8.61
CA GLY A 473 21.62 9.57 -9.82
C GLY A 473 22.85 8.69 -10.04
N THR A 474 22.81 7.47 -9.51
CA THR A 474 23.54 6.31 -10.05
C THR A 474 22.67 5.06 -9.85
N TYR A 475 21.75 4.80 -10.78
CA TYR A 475 21.58 3.43 -11.25
C TYR A 475 22.55 3.31 -12.44
N SER A 476 23.80 2.96 -12.16
CA SER A 476 24.69 2.43 -13.19
C SER A 476 24.64 0.92 -13.09
N ASP A 477 23.90 0.34 -14.01
CA ASP A 477 24.02 -1.04 -14.42
C ASP A 477 25.42 -1.22 -15.04
N SER A 478 26.44 -1.46 -14.20
CA SER A 478 27.78 -1.99 -14.55
C SER A 478 28.80 -1.74 -13.43
N ALA A 479 28.86 -2.62 -12.44
CA ALA A 479 30.10 -2.92 -11.72
C ALA A 479 29.96 -4.26 -10.99
N GLN A 480 30.17 -5.37 -11.71
CA GLN A 480 30.62 -6.60 -11.06
C GLN A 480 32.00 -6.34 -10.43
N PRO A 481 32.23 -6.66 -9.15
CA PRO A 481 33.59 -6.72 -8.62
C PRO A 481 34.28 -7.94 -9.23
N GLU A 482 35.34 -7.71 -10.02
CA GLU A 482 36.28 -8.76 -10.38
C GLU A 482 36.92 -9.33 -9.11
N THR A 483 36.69 -10.61 -8.83
CA THR A 483 37.38 -11.35 -7.77
C THR A 483 38.53 -12.16 -8.37
N SER A 484 39.76 -11.78 -8.01
CA SER A 484 40.97 -12.53 -8.29
C SER A 484 41.16 -13.67 -7.26
N SER A 485 41.21 -14.90 -7.78
CA SER A 485 41.97 -16.09 -7.36
C SER A 485 41.66 -16.82 -6.02
N SER A 486 40.86 -17.90 -6.14
CA SER A 486 40.98 -19.30 -5.61
C SER A 486 41.10 -19.58 -4.08
N PRO A 487 40.61 -20.74 -3.56
CA PRO A 487 40.41 -22.03 -4.23
C PRO A 487 38.96 -22.53 -4.26
N ALA A 488 38.64 -23.38 -5.24
CA ALA A 488 37.34 -24.02 -5.41
C ALA A 488 36.94 -24.89 -4.20
N PRO A 489 35.65 -24.84 -3.81
CA PRO A 489 34.95 -26.06 -3.42
C PRO A 489 33.55 -26.16 -4.06
N SER A 490 33.33 -27.33 -4.67
CA SER A 490 32.05 -28.00 -4.96
C SER A 490 30.92 -27.25 -5.67
N GLU A 491 30.50 -27.82 -6.80
CA GLU A 491 29.24 -27.60 -7.52
C GLU A 491 28.09 -27.18 -6.59
N TYR A 492 27.72 -25.91 -6.61
CA TYR A 492 26.41 -25.47 -6.13
C TYR A 492 25.40 -25.75 -7.23
N VAL A 493 24.57 -26.77 -6.99
CA VAL A 493 23.35 -27.02 -7.74
C VAL A 493 22.38 -25.90 -7.38
N GLU A 494 21.91 -25.19 -8.39
CA GLU A 494 20.80 -24.23 -8.31
C GLU A 494 19.57 -24.97 -7.74
N SER A 495 19.24 -24.75 -6.48
CA SER A 495 18.06 -25.35 -5.86
C SER A 495 16.84 -24.52 -6.23
N THR A 496 16.02 -25.05 -7.13
CA THR A 496 14.64 -24.62 -7.32
C THR A 496 13.96 -24.52 -5.96
N LEU A 497 13.41 -23.35 -5.60
CA LEU A 497 12.54 -23.23 -4.42
C LEU A 497 11.35 -24.18 -4.62
N GLU A 498 11.31 -25.28 -3.86
CA GLU A 498 10.15 -26.15 -3.80
C GLU A 498 9.05 -25.44 -2.99
N ASN A 499 7.81 -25.46 -3.49
CA ASN A 499 6.67 -25.02 -2.69
C ASN A 499 6.53 -25.92 -1.46
N PHE A 500 6.30 -25.29 -0.31
CA PHE A 500 6.09 -25.96 0.97
C PHE A 500 4.64 -25.77 1.44
N HIS A 501 4.11 -26.80 2.09
CA HIS A 501 2.78 -26.85 2.67
C HIS A 501 2.89 -26.92 4.17
N ILE A 502 1.98 -26.25 4.89
CA ILE A 502 1.94 -26.25 6.36
C ILE A 502 0.53 -26.61 6.82
N ALA A 503 0.41 -27.54 7.76
CA ALA A 503 -0.85 -27.89 8.41
C ALA A 503 -0.67 -28.32 9.87
N LEU A 504 -1.75 -28.37 10.65
CA LEU A 504 -1.73 -28.91 12.00
C LEU A 504 -1.32 -30.39 11.99
N ALA A 505 -0.51 -30.79 12.97
CA ALA A 505 -0.05 -32.16 13.11
C ALA A 505 -1.18 -33.07 13.63
N THR A 506 -1.93 -33.65 12.70
CA THR A 506 -2.92 -34.70 12.99
C THR A 506 -2.28 -36.08 12.83
N ASP A 507 -2.75 -37.07 13.60
CA ASP A 507 -2.31 -38.47 13.45
C ASP A 507 -2.54 -38.99 12.02
N GLU A 508 -3.54 -38.46 11.32
CA GLU A 508 -3.82 -38.79 9.92
C GLU A 508 -2.71 -38.27 8.98
N LEU A 509 -2.24 -37.02 9.16
CA LEU A 509 -1.17 -36.44 8.35
C LEU A 509 0.22 -37.00 8.70
N LEU A 510 0.48 -37.25 9.99
CA LEU A 510 1.73 -37.87 10.46
C LEU A 510 1.91 -39.29 9.90
N ASN A 511 0.82 -40.03 9.71
CA ASN A 511 0.84 -41.36 9.09
C ASN A 511 0.78 -41.31 7.55
N LYS A 512 0.46 -40.15 6.96
CA LYS A 512 0.31 -39.97 5.51
C LYS A 512 1.64 -39.73 4.82
N TYR A 513 2.58 -38.99 5.43
CA TYR A 513 3.85 -38.66 4.79
C TYR A 513 5.03 -39.31 5.53
N ASN A 514 5.93 -39.94 4.77
CA ASN A 514 7.08 -40.65 5.32
C ASN A 514 8.28 -39.73 5.65
N SER A 515 8.20 -38.45 5.26
CA SER A 515 9.18 -37.41 5.49
C SER A 515 8.42 -36.08 5.61
N PHE A 516 8.69 -35.35 6.68
CA PHE A 516 8.15 -34.02 6.97
C PHE A 516 8.97 -33.36 8.08
N HIS A 517 8.89 -32.03 8.18
CA HIS A 517 9.41 -31.28 9.33
C HIS A 517 8.28 -30.94 10.29
N GLU A 518 8.49 -31.19 11.56
CA GLU A 518 7.54 -30.83 12.59
C GLU A 518 8.01 -29.59 13.34
N TYR A 519 7.13 -28.60 13.44
CA TYR A 519 7.32 -27.38 14.21
C TYR A 519 6.37 -27.38 15.40
N ASN A 520 6.92 -27.23 16.60
CA ASN A 520 6.13 -27.09 17.82
C ASN A 520 6.14 -25.64 18.27
N ASN A 521 4.96 -25.07 18.48
CA ASN A 521 4.82 -23.75 19.07
C ASN A 521 4.95 -23.86 20.60
N ASP A 522 5.99 -23.26 21.15
CA ASP A 522 6.32 -23.35 22.58
C ASP A 522 5.34 -22.58 23.50
N GLU A 523 4.53 -21.66 22.95
CA GLU A 523 3.58 -20.84 23.73
C GLU A 523 2.25 -21.54 24.01
N ASP A 524 1.74 -22.33 23.06
CA ASP A 524 0.42 -22.98 23.15
C ASP A 524 0.47 -24.51 22.99
N GLY A 525 1.65 -25.07 22.67
CA GLY A 525 1.87 -26.51 22.48
C GLY A 525 1.33 -27.04 21.16
N THR A 526 0.90 -26.17 20.23
CA THR A 526 0.36 -26.56 18.93
C THR A 526 1.48 -27.09 18.03
N ARG A 527 1.25 -28.24 17.40
CA ARG A 527 2.21 -28.92 16.53
C ARG A 527 1.79 -28.72 15.07
N PHE A 528 2.73 -28.34 14.21
CA PHE A 528 2.53 -28.16 12.78
C PHE A 528 3.48 -29.05 11.99
N ILE A 529 3.03 -29.52 10.83
CA ILE A 529 3.82 -30.31 9.90
C ILE A 529 4.05 -29.47 8.65
N ILE A 530 5.30 -29.46 8.18
CA ILE A 530 5.75 -28.80 6.96
C ILE A 530 6.29 -29.87 6.01
N TRP A 531 5.82 -29.89 4.77
CA TRP A 531 6.28 -30.84 3.75
C TRP A 531 6.24 -30.21 2.35
N THR A 532 7.00 -30.75 1.39
CA THR A 532 7.13 -30.17 0.04
C THR A 532 6.29 -30.87 -1.02
N ASP A 533 6.06 -30.21 -2.17
CA ASP A 533 5.41 -30.83 -3.34
C ASP A 533 6.10 -32.14 -3.78
N THR A 534 7.42 -32.22 -3.63
CA THR A 534 8.19 -33.44 -3.91
C THR A 534 7.82 -34.58 -2.97
N GLU A 535 7.51 -34.29 -1.70
CA GLU A 535 7.03 -35.27 -0.72
C GLU A 535 5.59 -35.72 -1.02
N ILE A 536 4.73 -34.80 -1.50
CA ILE A 536 3.39 -35.12 -2.01
C ILE A 536 3.47 -36.04 -3.23
N ALA A 537 4.36 -35.75 -4.17
CA ALA A 537 4.54 -36.54 -5.39
C ALA A 537 5.07 -37.94 -5.08
N LYS A 538 6.03 -38.09 -4.15
CA LYS A 538 6.52 -39.40 -3.67
C LYS A 538 5.40 -40.24 -3.05
N TYR A 539 4.58 -39.63 -2.17
CA TYR A 539 3.45 -40.32 -1.56
C TYR A 539 2.42 -40.77 -2.61
N SER A 540 2.09 -39.89 -3.56
CA SER A 540 1.15 -40.19 -4.66
C SER A 540 1.67 -41.34 -5.55
N CYS A 541 2.98 -41.43 -5.73
CA CYS A 541 3.65 -42.50 -6.46
C CYS A 541 3.63 -43.83 -5.68
N GLU A 542 3.89 -43.80 -4.36
CA GLU A 542 3.77 -44.98 -3.48
C GLU A 542 2.34 -45.52 -3.42
N LEU A 543 1.32 -44.65 -3.42
CA LEU A 543 -0.10 -45.03 -3.54
C LEU A 543 -0.42 -45.71 -4.87
N ASN A 544 0.14 -45.22 -5.98
CA ASN A 544 -0.03 -45.84 -7.30
C ASN A 544 0.75 -47.17 -7.43
N ILE A 545 1.86 -47.34 -6.71
CA ILE A 545 2.59 -48.62 -6.64
C ILE A 545 1.85 -49.63 -5.75
N SER A 546 1.18 -49.15 -4.69
CA SER A 546 0.32 -49.96 -3.81
C SER A 546 -1.01 -50.36 -4.47
N MET A 547 -1.55 -49.50 -5.35
CA MET A 547 -2.75 -49.75 -6.15
C MET A 547 -2.41 -50.17 -7.59
N GLY A 548 -1.63 -51.22 -7.73
CA GLY A 548 -1.56 -51.96 -8.99
C GLY A 548 -2.87 -52.72 -9.25
N ILE A 549 -3.50 -52.43 -10.38
CA ILE A 549 -4.58 -53.17 -11.08
C ILE A 549 -6.02 -52.68 -10.78
N PHE A 550 -6.57 -51.79 -11.64
CA PHE A 550 -7.71 -52.08 -12.54
C PHE A 550 -8.10 -50.84 -13.39
N ASN A 551 -8.58 -51.11 -14.60
CA ASN A 551 -8.88 -50.18 -15.70
C ASN A 551 -9.84 -49.01 -15.36
N SER A 552 -9.71 -47.90 -16.11
CA SER A 552 -10.72 -46.85 -16.32
C SER A 552 -12.11 -47.45 -16.66
N PRO A 553 -13.29 -46.80 -16.41
CA PRO A 553 -13.60 -45.40 -16.77
C PRO A 553 -14.66 -44.61 -15.90
N THR A 554 -14.74 -43.30 -16.13
CA THR A 554 -15.92 -42.37 -16.06
C THR A 554 -16.80 -42.20 -14.79
N VAL A 555 -17.27 -40.93 -14.63
CA VAL A 555 -18.58 -40.46 -14.10
C VAL A 555 -18.58 -39.65 -12.78
N THR A 556 -18.72 -38.33 -12.97
CA THR A 556 -19.61 -37.31 -12.34
C THR A 556 -19.71 -37.07 -10.83
N ASN A 557 -20.04 -35.79 -10.59
CA ASN A 557 -20.72 -35.18 -9.44
C ASN A 557 -19.86 -34.89 -8.21
N GLY A 558 -19.35 -33.66 -8.22
CA GLY A 558 -18.88 -32.98 -7.03
C GLY A 558 -20.02 -32.75 -6.04
N SER A 559 -19.77 -33.16 -4.81
CA SER A 559 -20.23 -32.54 -3.58
C SER A 559 -19.50 -33.27 -2.47
N ILE A 560 -18.51 -32.63 -1.82
CA ILE A 560 -18.19 -32.97 -0.43
C ILE A 560 -17.92 -31.65 0.32
N ILE A 561 -18.53 -31.64 1.50
CA ILE A 561 -18.69 -30.60 2.54
C ILE A 561 -17.36 -30.08 3.07
#